data_AF-A0A954SQY6-F1
#
_entry.id   AF-A0A954SQY6-F1
#
_cell.length_a   1.000
_cell.length_b   1.000
_cell.length_c   1.000
_cell.angle_alpha   90.00
_cell.angle_beta   90.00
_cell.angle_gamma   90.00
#
_symmetry.space_group_name_H-M   'P 1'
#
loop_
_entity.id
_entity.type
_entity.pdbx_description
1 polymer ?
#
loop_
_entity_poly.entity_id
_entity_poly.type
_entity_poly.pdbx_seq_one_letter_code
_entity_poly.pdbx_strand_id
1 'polypeptide(L)'
;MKLQGEELRGEYRRTVELPRPDGTVWRFVIQPLSLGFSRELRRQGITPPARPTRVVRDATGKPLRDGQGLAVLAGDDEKSEYQADLERYHQRMAVLMIAEGLRGDPNVEFSSARPTGEGSWEAYADALIEELEGAGFSAGDVGVLCQEIARMSQLLPEHVKGKRDSFPERREVGFT
;
A
#
# COMPACT_ATOMS: atom_id res chain seq x y z
N MET A 1 4.27 -1.24 -25.03
CA MET A 1 5.70 -0.86 -25.16
C MET A 1 6.40 -1.94 -25.96
N LYS A 2 7.36 -1.60 -26.82
CA LYS A 2 8.17 -2.60 -27.53
C LYS A 2 9.61 -2.59 -26.99
N LEU A 3 10.20 -3.76 -26.78
CA LEU A 3 11.62 -3.92 -26.46
C LEU A 3 12.25 -4.64 -27.64
N GLN A 4 13.23 -4.02 -28.29
CA GLN A 4 13.90 -4.60 -29.46
C GLN A 4 12.94 -5.00 -30.60
N GLY A 5 11.86 -4.23 -30.79
CA GLY A 5 10.85 -4.49 -31.83
C GLY A 5 9.77 -5.49 -31.43
N GLU A 6 9.96 -6.23 -30.34
CA GLU A 6 8.97 -7.17 -29.80
C GLU A 6 8.03 -6.48 -28.83
N GLU A 7 6.74 -6.82 -28.90
CA GLU A 7 5.77 -6.35 -27.92
C GLU A 7 6.08 -7.01 -26.57
N LEU A 8 6.39 -6.19 -25.58
CA LEU A 8 6.63 -6.69 -24.22
C LEU A 8 5.32 -7.22 -23.64
N ARG A 9 5.20 -8.55 -23.59
CA ARG A 9 4.15 -9.27 -22.86
C ARG A 9 4.72 -9.72 -21.52
N GLY A 10 4.64 -8.85 -20.54
CA GLY A 10 5.20 -9.08 -19.21
C GLY A 10 4.18 -9.73 -18.27
N GLU A 11 3.85 -11.01 -18.48
CA GLU A 11 3.14 -11.78 -17.45
C GLU A 11 4.14 -12.38 -16.46
N TYR A 12 4.66 -11.53 -15.58
CA TYR A 12 5.52 -11.99 -14.49
C TYR A 12 4.67 -12.51 -13.34
N ARG A 13 4.74 -13.81 -13.05
CA ARG A 13 4.01 -14.48 -11.96
C ARG A 13 4.96 -15.30 -11.10
N ARG A 14 4.60 -15.51 -9.83
CA ARG A 14 5.37 -16.35 -8.90
C ARG A 14 4.44 -17.11 -7.96
N THR A 15 4.81 -18.34 -7.63
CA THR A 15 4.13 -19.11 -6.59
C THR A 15 4.69 -18.77 -5.20
N VAL A 16 3.79 -18.52 -4.25
CA VAL A 16 4.07 -18.37 -2.81
C VAL A 16 3.35 -19.47 -2.07
N GLU A 17 4.04 -20.07 -1.09
CA GLU A 17 3.51 -21.16 -0.27
C GLU A 17 3.36 -20.68 1.17
N LEU A 18 2.20 -20.94 1.77
CA LEU A 18 1.90 -20.67 3.18
C LEU A 18 1.67 -22.00 3.91
N PRO A 19 2.63 -22.48 4.72
CA PRO A 19 2.46 -23.70 5.50
C PRO A 19 1.46 -23.47 6.64
N ARG A 20 0.61 -24.48 6.92
CA ARG A 20 -0.43 -24.42 7.95
C ARG A 20 -0.07 -25.36 9.12
N PRO A 21 -0.59 -25.09 10.34
CA PRO A 21 -0.31 -25.94 11.51
C PRO A 21 -0.76 -27.40 11.37
N ASP A 22 -1.75 -27.67 10.52
CA ASP A 22 -2.25 -29.02 10.22
C ASP A 22 -1.37 -29.79 9.21
N GLY A 23 -0.26 -29.18 8.75
CA GLY A 23 0.65 -29.75 7.77
C GLY A 23 0.24 -29.52 6.31
N THR A 24 -0.93 -28.91 6.06
CA THR A 24 -1.31 -28.49 4.71
C THR A 24 -0.47 -27.28 4.27
N VAL A 25 -0.42 -27.05 2.95
CA VAL A 25 0.28 -25.91 2.36
C VAL A 25 -0.65 -25.23 1.37
N TRP A 26 -0.97 -23.97 1.63
CA TRP A 26 -1.72 -23.15 0.68
C TRP A 26 -0.76 -22.58 -0.36
N ARG A 27 -1.13 -22.66 -1.63
CA ARG A 27 -0.31 -22.19 -2.75
C ARG A 27 -1.03 -21.08 -3.49
N PHE A 28 -0.33 -19.98 -3.70
CA PHE A 28 -0.85 -18.79 -4.34
C PHE A 28 0.03 -18.39 -5.53
N VAL A 29 -0.57 -18.03 -6.65
CA VAL A 29 0.11 -17.45 -7.82
C VAL A 29 -0.08 -15.94 -7.78
N ILE A 30 0.95 -15.23 -7.35
CA ILE A 30 0.95 -13.76 -7.28
C ILE A 30 1.56 -13.13 -8.53
N GLN A 31 1.17 -11.89 -8.79
CA GLN A 31 1.70 -11.01 -9.85
C GLN A 31 2.12 -9.65 -9.25
N PRO A 32 3.01 -8.89 -9.92
CA PRO A 32 3.38 -7.56 -9.45
C PRO A 32 2.20 -6.59 -9.56
N LEU A 33 2.20 -5.59 -8.69
CA LEU A 33 1.24 -4.49 -8.73
C LEU A 33 1.48 -3.62 -9.96
N SER A 34 0.40 -3.03 -10.48
CA SER A 34 0.53 -2.04 -11.54
C SER A 34 1.28 -0.80 -11.05
N LEU A 35 2.04 -0.14 -11.94
CA LEU A 35 2.78 1.08 -11.62
C LEU A 35 1.88 2.19 -11.03
N GLY A 36 0.61 2.22 -11.43
CA GLY A 36 -0.37 3.19 -10.98
C GLY A 36 -1.13 2.81 -9.71
N PHE A 37 -0.89 1.64 -9.13
CA PHE A 37 -1.73 1.05 -8.08
C PHE A 37 -2.03 2.01 -6.92
N SER A 38 -1.00 2.53 -6.24
CA SER A 38 -1.19 3.43 -5.09
C SER A 38 -1.79 4.79 -5.46
N ARG A 39 -1.62 5.22 -6.72
CA ARG A 39 -2.24 6.45 -7.22
C ARG A 39 -3.72 6.22 -7.50
N GLU A 40 -4.05 5.06 -8.08
CA GLU A 40 -5.42 4.69 -8.37
C GLU A 40 -6.23 4.51 -7.08
N LEU A 41 -5.71 3.79 -6.09
CA LEU A 41 -6.37 3.65 -4.79
C LEU A 41 -6.69 5.00 -4.13
N ARG A 42 -5.75 5.96 -4.20
CA ARG A 42 -5.99 7.33 -3.71
C ARG A 42 -7.08 8.06 -4.49
N ARG A 43 -7.13 7.90 -5.81
CA ARG A 43 -8.23 8.46 -6.63
C ARG A 43 -9.58 7.84 -6.30
N GLN A 44 -9.56 6.58 -5.86
CA GLN A 44 -10.73 5.81 -5.45
C GLN A 44 -11.12 6.05 -3.97
N GLY A 45 -10.49 7.01 -3.29
CA GLY A 45 -10.86 7.41 -1.92
C GLY A 45 -10.09 6.69 -0.80
N ILE A 46 -9.19 5.76 -1.11
CA ILE A 46 -8.32 5.16 -0.09
C ILE A 46 -7.18 6.14 0.22
N THR A 47 -7.41 6.99 1.23
CA THR A 47 -6.45 8.01 1.67
C THR A 47 -6.05 7.80 3.13
N PRO A 48 -4.79 8.10 3.49
CA PRO A 48 -4.37 8.05 4.89
C PRO A 48 -5.17 9.06 5.73
N PRO A 49 -5.46 8.76 7.01
CA PRO A 49 -6.17 9.68 7.89
C PRO A 49 -5.37 10.97 8.11
N ALA A 50 -6.08 12.06 8.34
CA ALA A 50 -5.45 13.35 8.62
C ALA A 50 -4.75 13.31 9.99
N ARG A 51 -3.45 13.63 10.00
CA ARG A 51 -2.68 13.71 11.25
C ARG A 51 -3.26 14.81 12.14
N PRO A 52 -3.70 14.52 13.37
CA PRO A 52 -4.22 15.53 14.28
C PRO A 52 -3.08 16.47 14.72
N THR A 53 -3.45 17.69 15.11
CA THR A 53 -2.50 18.71 15.56
C THR A 53 -2.78 19.12 17.00
N ARG A 54 -1.70 19.44 17.73
CA ARG A 54 -1.75 19.99 19.08
C ARG A 54 -0.93 21.26 19.17
N VAL A 55 -1.37 22.16 20.06
CA VAL A 55 -0.62 23.38 20.38
C VAL A 55 0.61 23.02 21.19
N VAL A 56 1.80 23.41 20.70
CA VAL A 56 3.05 23.26 21.46
C VAL A 56 3.03 24.26 22.61
N ARG A 57 3.34 23.77 23.82
CA ARG A 57 3.39 24.58 25.04
C ARG A 57 4.79 24.59 25.61
N ASP A 58 5.20 25.71 26.19
CA ASP A 58 6.45 25.82 26.94
C ASP A 58 6.40 25.08 28.29
N ALA A 59 7.51 25.06 29.02
CA ALA A 59 7.61 24.42 30.34
C ALA A 59 6.64 25.01 31.40
N THR A 60 6.08 26.20 31.14
CA THR A 60 5.09 26.86 32.01
C THR A 60 3.65 26.62 31.56
N GLY A 61 3.46 25.81 30.50
CA GLY A 61 2.15 25.49 29.93
C GLY A 61 1.58 26.56 28.99
N LYS A 62 2.33 27.63 28.68
CA LYS A 62 1.87 28.68 27.76
C LYS A 62 2.08 28.24 26.30
N PRO A 63 1.14 28.55 25.38
CA PRO A 63 1.33 28.29 23.95
C PRO A 63 2.59 28.94 23.43
N LEU A 64 3.46 28.16 22.80
CA LEU A 64 4.61 28.67 22.06
C LEU A 64 4.08 29.42 20.84
N ARG A 65 4.60 30.63 20.61
CA ARG A 65 4.21 31.45 19.46
C ARG A 65 5.37 31.56 18.47
N ASP A 66 5.05 31.57 17.18
CA ASP A 66 6.01 31.80 16.11
C ASP A 66 6.37 33.29 15.98
N GLY A 67 7.23 33.63 15.00
CA GLY A 67 7.65 35.01 14.73
C GLY A 67 6.52 35.96 14.28
N GLN A 68 5.34 35.44 13.96
CA GLN A 68 4.14 36.21 13.62
C GLN A 68 3.15 36.29 14.79
N GLY A 69 3.47 35.67 15.93
CA GLY A 69 2.63 35.63 17.12
C GLY A 69 1.54 34.55 17.08
N LEU A 70 1.54 33.65 16.09
CA LEU A 70 0.59 32.53 15.99
C LEU A 70 1.07 31.34 16.81
N ALA A 71 0.14 30.52 17.31
CA ALA A 71 0.49 29.34 18.09
C ALA A 71 1.18 28.28 17.21
N VAL A 72 2.32 27.77 17.68
CA VAL A 72 3.02 26.67 17.01
C VAL A 72 2.22 25.38 17.18
N LEU A 73 1.93 24.72 16.06
CA LEU A 73 1.26 23.43 16.03
C LEU A 73 2.27 22.31 15.77
N ALA A 74 2.13 21.20 16.50
CA ALA A 74 2.85 19.97 16.25
C ALA A 74 1.85 18.84 15.95
N GLY A 75 2.27 17.85 15.16
CA GLY A 75 1.44 16.67 14.91
C GLY A 75 1.35 15.79 16.16
N ASP A 76 0.16 15.30 16.46
CA ASP A 76 -0.18 14.54 17.66
C ASP A 76 -0.43 13.06 17.35
N ASP A 77 0.64 12.31 17.10
CA ASP A 77 0.51 10.89 16.74
C ASP A 77 -0.01 10.03 17.91
N GLU A 78 -0.04 10.54 19.14
CA GLU A 78 -0.45 9.75 20.30
C GLU A 78 -1.98 9.66 20.47
N LYS A 79 -2.74 10.42 19.67
CA LYS A 79 -4.20 10.37 19.72
C LYS A 79 -4.70 8.98 19.30
N SER A 80 -5.36 8.27 20.22
CA SER A 80 -5.82 6.89 20.03
C SER A 80 -6.71 6.70 18.80
N GLU A 81 -7.62 7.64 18.54
CA GLU A 81 -8.49 7.63 17.35
C GLU A 81 -7.67 7.64 16.06
N TYR A 82 -6.65 8.50 15.97
CA TYR A 82 -5.79 8.58 14.80
C TYR A 82 -4.99 7.31 14.59
N GLN A 83 -4.48 6.70 15.67
CA GLN A 83 -3.77 5.43 15.60
C GLN A 83 -4.67 4.29 15.10
N ALA A 84 -5.91 4.21 15.60
CA ALA A 84 -6.88 3.23 15.13
C ALA A 84 -7.26 3.43 13.65
N ASP A 85 -7.47 4.68 13.23
CA ASP A 85 -7.75 5.00 11.82
C ASP A 85 -6.55 4.67 10.91
N LEU A 86 -5.34 4.94 11.38
CA LEU A 86 -4.12 4.67 10.65
C LEU A 86 -3.88 3.16 10.50
N GLU A 87 -4.12 2.40 11.55
CA GLU A 87 -4.07 0.94 11.51
C GLU A 87 -5.08 0.38 10.51
N ARG A 88 -6.34 0.83 10.56
CA ARG A 88 -7.38 0.43 9.62
C ARG A 88 -7.01 0.77 8.18
N TYR A 89 -6.46 1.96 7.93
CA TYR A 89 -5.94 2.35 6.63
C TYR A 89 -4.86 1.38 6.12
N HIS A 90 -3.91 0.99 6.97
CA HIS A 90 -2.88 0.03 6.60
C HIS A 90 -3.42 -1.37 6.32
N GLN A 91 -4.37 -1.85 7.12
CA GLN A 91 -5.05 -3.13 6.88
C GLN A 91 -5.76 -3.14 5.53
N ARG A 92 -6.53 -2.08 5.22
CA ARG A 92 -7.20 -1.91 3.92
C ARG A 92 -6.21 -1.91 2.76
N MET A 93 -5.10 -1.17 2.88
CA MET A 93 -4.05 -1.15 1.87
C MET A 93 -3.44 -2.54 1.64
N ALA A 94 -3.19 -3.30 2.71
CA ALA A 94 -2.61 -4.64 2.64
C ALA A 94 -3.54 -5.61 1.89
N VAL A 95 -4.83 -5.67 2.24
CA VAL A 95 -5.76 -6.60 1.57
C VAL A 95 -6.02 -6.20 0.11
N LEU A 96 -6.05 -4.90 -0.21
CA LEU A 96 -6.18 -4.44 -1.59
C LEU A 96 -4.94 -4.80 -2.43
N MET A 97 -3.74 -4.75 -1.84
CA MET A 97 -2.52 -5.23 -2.48
C MET A 97 -2.60 -6.74 -2.76
N ILE A 98 -3.07 -7.51 -1.79
CA ILE A 98 -3.25 -8.97 -1.94
C ILE A 98 -4.27 -9.28 -3.03
N ALA A 99 -5.45 -8.65 -3.02
CA ALA A 99 -6.48 -8.86 -4.03
C ALA A 99 -6.00 -8.48 -5.45
N GLU A 100 -5.21 -7.42 -5.59
CA GLU A 100 -4.59 -7.04 -6.87
C GLU A 100 -3.52 -8.07 -7.30
N GLY A 101 -2.66 -8.47 -6.35
CA GLY A 101 -1.59 -9.44 -6.57
C GLY A 101 -2.09 -10.83 -6.89
N LEU A 102 -3.27 -11.23 -6.39
CA LEU A 102 -3.88 -12.54 -6.62
C LEU A 102 -4.86 -12.56 -7.79
N ARG A 103 -5.12 -11.43 -8.47
CA ARG A 103 -6.10 -11.40 -9.58
C ARG A 103 -5.82 -12.42 -10.70
N GLY A 104 -4.56 -12.80 -10.88
CA GLY A 104 -4.15 -13.79 -11.89
C GLY A 104 -4.15 -15.24 -11.38
N ASP A 105 -4.44 -15.49 -10.11
CA ASP A 105 -4.43 -16.84 -9.53
C ASP A 105 -5.71 -17.61 -9.92
N PRO A 106 -5.59 -18.75 -10.61
CA PRO A 106 -6.77 -19.55 -10.98
C PRO A 106 -7.46 -20.24 -9.80
N ASN A 107 -6.80 -20.32 -8.63
CA ASN A 107 -7.32 -21.05 -7.47
C ASN A 107 -7.91 -20.12 -6.40
N VAL A 108 -7.90 -18.81 -6.62
CA VAL A 108 -8.42 -17.82 -5.67
C VAL A 108 -9.58 -17.08 -6.31
N GLU A 109 -10.72 -17.11 -5.63
CA GLU A 109 -11.90 -16.35 -5.98
C GLU A 109 -12.37 -15.60 -4.74
N PHE A 110 -12.46 -14.27 -4.84
CA PHE A 110 -13.04 -13.44 -3.79
C PHE A 110 -14.56 -13.37 -3.99
N SER A 111 -15.31 -13.54 -2.90
CA SER A 111 -16.78 -13.44 -2.95
C SER A 111 -17.23 -11.97 -3.04
N SER A 112 -16.41 -11.05 -2.52
CA SER A 112 -16.65 -9.62 -2.50
C SER A 112 -16.59 -9.06 -3.90
N ALA A 113 -17.69 -8.42 -4.31
CA ALA A 113 -17.76 -7.76 -5.59
C ALA A 113 -16.86 -6.52 -5.60
N ARG A 114 -15.93 -6.49 -6.56
CA ARG A 114 -15.09 -5.30 -6.78
C ARG A 114 -15.98 -4.10 -7.14
N PRO A 115 -15.81 -2.94 -6.49
CA PRO A 115 -16.57 -1.73 -6.81
C PRO A 115 -16.45 -1.36 -8.29
N THR A 116 -17.59 -0.97 -8.88
CA THR A 116 -17.64 -0.33 -10.19
C THR A 116 -18.33 1.04 -10.03
N GLY A 117 -17.88 2.04 -10.79
CA GLY A 117 -18.42 3.39 -10.70
C GLY A 117 -18.22 4.03 -9.32
N GLU A 118 -19.32 4.44 -8.67
CA GLU A 118 -19.34 5.18 -7.40
C GLU A 118 -19.28 4.27 -6.14
N GLY A 119 -18.99 2.97 -6.29
CA GLY A 119 -18.91 2.05 -5.15
C GLY A 119 -17.77 2.39 -4.18
N SER A 120 -17.98 2.11 -2.89
CA SER A 120 -16.97 2.38 -1.84
C SER A 120 -15.85 1.34 -1.85
N TRP A 121 -14.65 1.79 -2.15
CA TRP A 121 -13.43 0.96 -2.04
C TRP A 121 -13.07 0.62 -0.61
N GLU A 122 -13.44 1.47 0.35
CA GLU A 122 -13.25 1.18 1.77
C GLU A 122 -14.12 0.01 2.20
N ALA A 123 -15.41 0.02 1.83
CA ALA A 123 -16.32 -1.08 2.14
C ALA A 123 -15.88 -2.39 1.48
N TYR A 124 -15.38 -2.32 0.24
CA TYR A 124 -14.79 -3.49 -0.42
C TYR A 124 -13.55 -4.01 0.31
N ALA A 125 -12.65 -3.13 0.75
CA ALA A 125 -11.48 -3.54 1.52
C ALA A 125 -11.88 -4.16 2.86
N ASP A 126 -12.87 -3.61 3.55
CA ASP A 126 -13.39 -4.16 4.80
C ASP A 126 -14.00 -5.56 4.57
N ALA A 127 -14.76 -5.76 3.49
CA ALA A 127 -15.31 -7.07 3.13
C ALA A 127 -14.21 -8.09 2.78
N LEU A 128 -13.11 -7.66 2.12
CA LEU A 128 -11.95 -8.52 1.88
C LEU A 128 -11.24 -8.92 3.19
N ILE A 129 -11.17 -8.04 4.18
CA ILE A 129 -10.62 -8.37 5.50
C ILE A 129 -11.45 -9.49 6.12
N GLU A 130 -12.78 -9.32 6.17
CA GLU A 130 -13.70 -10.33 6.70
C GLU A 130 -13.59 -11.68 5.97
N GLU A 131 -13.44 -11.68 4.64
CA GLU A 131 -13.24 -12.91 3.87
C GLU A 131 -11.94 -13.62 4.19
N LEU A 132 -10.82 -12.88 4.28
CA LEU A 132 -9.52 -13.46 4.62
C LEU A 132 -9.53 -14.01 6.04
N GLU A 133 -10.09 -13.28 7.00
CA GLU A 133 -10.25 -13.76 8.38
C GLU A 133 -11.16 -15.00 8.45
N GLY A 134 -12.29 -14.99 7.74
CA GLY A 134 -13.21 -16.13 7.65
C GLY A 134 -12.59 -17.37 7.00
N ALA A 135 -11.66 -17.17 6.06
CA ALA A 135 -10.86 -18.24 5.47
C ALA A 135 -9.73 -18.73 6.41
N GLY A 136 -9.49 -18.05 7.54
CA GLY A 136 -8.49 -18.40 8.53
C GLY A 136 -7.11 -17.79 8.27
N PHE A 137 -6.99 -16.74 7.46
CA PHE A 137 -5.73 -16.01 7.34
C PHE A 137 -5.36 -15.36 8.69
N SER A 138 -4.08 -15.46 9.04
CA SER A 138 -3.50 -14.69 10.13
C SER A 138 -2.88 -13.39 9.62
N ALA A 139 -2.60 -12.45 10.53
CA ALA A 139 -1.82 -11.25 10.19
C ALA A 139 -0.43 -11.59 9.61
N GLY A 140 0.16 -12.72 10.03
CA GLY A 140 1.43 -13.22 9.49
C GLY A 140 1.32 -13.62 8.03
N ASP A 141 0.25 -14.34 7.65
CA ASP A 141 -0.03 -14.75 6.27
C ASP A 141 -0.17 -13.52 5.36
N VAL A 142 -0.96 -12.53 5.80
CA VAL A 142 -1.15 -11.24 5.11
C VAL A 142 0.19 -10.53 4.93
N GLY A 143 1.01 -10.48 5.99
CA GLY A 143 2.34 -9.87 5.95
C GLY A 143 3.28 -10.54 4.94
N VAL A 144 3.31 -11.88 4.88
CA VAL A 144 4.13 -12.64 3.93
C VAL A 144 3.70 -12.36 2.49
N LEU A 145 2.40 -12.43 2.18
CA LEU A 145 1.91 -12.14 0.84
C LEU A 145 2.22 -10.70 0.42
N CYS A 146 1.99 -9.73 1.31
CA CYS A 146 2.32 -8.32 1.03
C CYS A 146 3.81 -8.14 0.74
N GLN A 147 4.69 -8.81 1.51
CA GLN A 147 6.13 -8.74 1.30
C GLN A 147 6.54 -9.33 -0.07
N GLU A 148 6.01 -10.49 -0.44
CA GLU A 148 6.32 -11.13 -1.72
C GLU A 148 5.81 -10.29 -2.90
N ILE A 149 4.58 -9.76 -2.81
CA ILE A 149 4.00 -8.86 -3.82
C ILE A 149 4.83 -7.56 -3.93
N ALA A 150 5.20 -6.95 -2.80
CA ALA A 150 6.03 -5.74 -2.79
C ALA A 150 7.44 -6.00 -3.36
N ARG A 151 8.03 -7.16 -3.08
CA ARG A 151 9.32 -7.58 -3.65
C ARG A 151 9.23 -7.71 -5.17
N MET A 152 8.22 -8.41 -5.68
CA MET A 152 7.99 -8.54 -7.13
C MET A 152 7.74 -7.19 -7.80
N SER A 153 7.06 -6.28 -7.10
CA SER A 153 6.75 -4.93 -7.57
C SER A 153 7.91 -3.95 -7.43
N GLN A 154 9.07 -4.39 -6.90
CA GLN A 154 10.24 -3.55 -6.62
C GLN A 154 9.95 -2.36 -5.70
N LEU A 155 9.00 -2.50 -4.79
CA LEU A 155 8.58 -1.45 -3.85
C LEU A 155 9.40 -1.42 -2.56
N LEU A 156 10.30 -2.39 -2.36
CA LEU A 156 11.12 -2.45 -1.14
C LEU A 156 12.23 -1.38 -1.17
N PRO A 157 12.41 -0.60 -0.08
CA PRO A 157 13.37 0.52 -0.01
C PRO A 157 14.81 0.16 -0.36
N GLU A 158 15.23 -1.07 -0.07
CA GLU A 158 16.55 -1.61 -0.39
C GLU A 158 16.88 -1.54 -1.89
N HIS A 159 15.86 -1.63 -2.76
CA HIS A 159 16.00 -1.52 -4.20
C HIS A 159 15.87 -0.10 -4.75
N VAL A 160 15.36 0.85 -3.94
CA VAL A 160 15.14 2.25 -4.36
C VAL A 160 16.39 3.10 -4.13
N LYS A 161 17.19 2.80 -3.09
CA LYS A 161 18.45 3.52 -2.82
C LYS A 161 19.44 3.47 -3.99
N GLY A 162 19.46 2.38 -4.77
CA GLY A 162 20.34 2.26 -5.95
C GLY A 162 19.84 2.94 -7.23
N LYS A 163 18.54 3.28 -7.34
CA LYS A 163 17.94 3.81 -8.59
C LYS A 163 17.85 5.33 -8.66
N ARG A 164 18.03 6.04 -7.54
CA ARG A 164 18.08 7.52 -7.55
C ARG A 164 19.29 8.06 -8.32
N ASP A 165 20.39 7.30 -8.37
CA ASP A 165 21.62 7.70 -9.06
C ASP A 165 21.63 7.37 -10.57
N SER A 166 20.57 6.73 -11.08
CA SER A 166 20.51 6.22 -12.47
C SER A 166 19.62 7.03 -13.40
N PHE A 167 19.02 8.14 -12.96
CA PHE A 167 18.34 9.06 -13.86
C PHE A 167 19.34 10.12 -14.32
N PRO A 168 19.88 10.04 -15.56
CA PRO A 168 20.70 11.11 -16.09
C PRO A 168 19.83 12.37 -16.20
N GLU A 169 20.28 13.45 -15.56
CA GLU A 169 19.76 14.79 -15.80
C GLU A 169 19.74 15.03 -17.31
N ARG A 170 18.59 15.47 -17.81
CA ARG A 170 18.48 16.04 -19.17
C ARG A 170 19.45 17.21 -19.23
N ARG A 171 20.64 17.00 -19.79
CA ARG A 171 21.46 18.09 -20.29
C ARG A 171 20.71 18.71 -21.46
N GLU A 172 20.22 19.92 -21.27
CA GLU A 172 19.77 20.77 -22.36
C GLU A 172 20.92 20.88 -23.35
N VAL A 173 20.74 20.28 -24.52
CA VAL A 173 21.65 20.46 -25.64
C VAL A 173 21.31 21.82 -26.22
N GLY A 174 22.08 22.83 -25.84
CA GLY A 174 22.07 24.13 -26.49
C GLY A 174 22.44 23.95 -27.95
N PHE A 175 21.51 24.26 -28.84
CA PHE A 175 21.81 24.49 -30.25
C PHE A 175 22.39 25.90 -30.37
N THR A 176 23.68 25.99 -30.68
CA THR A 176 24.31 27.17 -31.28
C THR A 176 24.38 27.02 -32.78
#